data_AF-A0A2V5NMI3-F1
#
_entry.id   AF-A0A2V5NMI3-F1
#
_cell.length_a   1.000
_cell.length_b   1.000
_cell.length_c   1.000
_cell.angle_alpha   90.00
_cell.angle_beta   90.00
_cell.angle_gamma   90.00
#
_symmetry.space_group_name_H-M   'P 1'
#
loop_
_entity.id
_entity.type
_entity.pdbx_description
1 polymer ?
#
loop_
_entity_poly.entity_id
_entity_poly.type
_entity_poly.pdbx_seq_one_letter_code
_entity_poly.pdbx_strand_id
1 'polypeptide(L)'
;VLDLPGTYSLSPQSLDEQISRDVLLNRLPELPAPELIVVVVDASNLQRNLYYATQVVELGHRTIIALNMVDVAENNGHEIDAAKLADILGGPVLPVVASTGRGVPELRERIIATLSGDEKTKPRQFCQFPGPFRIEATKLADLLAETFHERRVQATAEALLILSNERALASSGAHYPVNIQGAVAA
;
A
#
# COMPACT_ATOMS: atom_id res chain seq x y z
N VAL A 1 6.01 16.06 5.42
CA VAL A 1 5.20 14.90 5.86
C VAL A 1 3.76 15.24 5.58
N LEU A 2 3.07 14.41 4.79
CA LEU A 2 1.65 14.54 4.50
C LEU A 2 0.93 13.44 5.28
N ASP A 3 -0.09 13.81 6.05
CA ASP A 3 -0.97 12.85 6.71
C ASP A 3 -2.16 12.55 5.79
N LEU A 4 -2.53 11.28 5.68
CA LEU A 4 -3.63 10.83 4.84
C LEU A 4 -4.80 10.39 5.73
N PRO A 5 -6.05 10.66 5.32
CA PRO A 5 -7.20 10.09 6.00
C PRO A 5 -7.07 8.57 6.17
N GLY A 6 -7.45 8.08 7.35
CA GLY A 6 -7.40 6.66 7.67
C GLY A 6 -8.29 5.85 6.73
N THR A 7 -7.76 4.74 6.23
CA THR A 7 -8.49 3.80 5.38
C THR A 7 -8.19 2.36 5.80
N TYR A 8 -9.13 1.46 5.52
CA TYR A 8 -8.96 0.02 5.73
C TYR A 8 -8.49 -0.72 4.48
N SER A 9 -8.51 -0.08 3.31
CA SER A 9 -8.09 -0.67 2.04
C SER A 9 -7.88 0.40 0.97
N LEU A 10 -7.28 0.03 -0.17
CA LEU A 10 -7.25 0.88 -1.37
C LEU A 10 -8.58 0.89 -2.15
N SER A 11 -9.64 0.28 -1.60
CA SER A 11 -11.00 0.31 -2.14
C SER A 11 -11.88 1.28 -1.34
N PRO A 12 -11.96 2.56 -1.75
CA PRO A 12 -12.57 3.60 -0.93
C PRO A 12 -14.09 3.45 -0.84
N GLN A 13 -14.63 3.78 0.34
CA GLN A 13 -16.05 3.85 0.65
C GLN A 13 -16.51 5.29 0.96
N SER A 14 -15.56 6.23 1.06
CA SER A 14 -15.79 7.65 1.29
C SER A 14 -14.88 8.51 0.42
N LEU A 15 -15.17 9.81 0.32
CA LEU A 15 -14.31 10.78 -0.37
C LEU A 15 -12.93 10.88 0.28
N ASP A 16 -12.88 10.81 1.62
CA ASP A 16 -11.62 10.87 2.37
C ASP A 16 -10.72 9.67 2.03
N GLU A 17 -11.29 8.46 1.98
CA GLU A 17 -10.55 7.27 1.57
C GLU A 17 -10.14 7.32 0.09
N GLN A 18 -10.96 7.94 -0.76
CA GLN A 18 -10.64 8.16 -2.17
C GLN A 18 -9.42 9.06 -2.33
N ILE A 19 -9.34 10.16 -1.56
CA ILE A 19 -8.17 11.04 -1.54
C ILE A 19 -6.93 10.26 -1.13
N SER A 20 -6.99 9.47 -0.05
CA SER A 20 -5.86 8.65 0.39
C SER A 20 -5.36 7.71 -0.71
N ARG A 21 -6.26 7.00 -1.39
CA ARG A 21 -5.90 6.13 -2.52
C ARG A 21 -5.28 6.91 -3.68
N ASP A 22 -5.89 8.03 -4.06
CA ASP A 22 -5.46 8.81 -5.23
C ASP A 22 -4.09 9.48 -5.01
N VAL A 23 -3.74 9.84 -3.78
CA VAL A 23 -2.36 10.22 -3.42
C VAL A 23 -1.39 9.05 -3.63
N LEU A 24 -1.73 7.86 -3.15
CA LEU A 24 -0.87 6.67 -3.24
C LEU A 24 -0.68 6.17 -4.68
N LEU A 25 -1.68 6.36 -5.54
CA LEU A 25 -1.62 6.03 -6.96
C LEU A 25 -1.06 7.19 -7.82
N ASN A 26 -0.60 8.28 -7.20
CA ASN A 26 -0.06 9.45 -7.90
C ASN A 26 -1.03 10.06 -8.93
N ARG A 27 -2.31 10.19 -8.54
CA ARG A 27 -3.39 10.68 -9.42
C ARG A 27 -3.76 12.13 -9.19
N LEU A 28 -3.19 12.77 -8.18
CA LEU A 28 -3.42 14.17 -7.84
C LEU A 28 -2.28 15.03 -8.42
N PRO A 29 -2.50 15.77 -9.52
CA PRO A 29 -1.45 16.53 -10.20
C PRO A 29 -0.76 17.58 -9.33
N GLU A 30 -1.46 18.07 -8.31
CA GLU A 30 -0.97 19.06 -7.35
C GLU A 30 0.01 18.49 -6.31
N LEU A 31 0.14 17.16 -6.22
CA LEU A 31 1.04 16.49 -5.29
C LEU A 31 2.12 15.69 -6.04
N PRO A 32 3.38 15.73 -5.60
CA PRO A 32 4.39 14.83 -6.12
C PRO A 32 4.12 13.39 -5.64
N ALA A 33 4.60 12.42 -6.42
CA ALA A 33 4.58 11.02 -6.01
C ALA A 33 5.31 10.84 -4.67
N PRO A 34 4.80 10.00 -3.75
CA PRO A 34 5.42 9.80 -2.45
C PRO A 34 6.79 9.13 -2.60
N GLU A 35 7.83 9.75 -2.04
CA GLU A 35 9.18 9.16 -2.00
C GLU A 35 9.28 8.00 -0.99
N LEU A 36 8.47 8.07 0.06
CA LEU A 36 8.38 7.08 1.13
C LEU A 36 7.00 7.11 1.79
N ILE A 37 6.50 5.94 2.17
CA ILE A 37 5.25 5.75 2.91
C ILE A 37 5.56 5.12 4.27
N VAL A 38 4.95 5.67 5.32
CA VAL A 38 4.90 5.05 6.63
C VAL A 38 3.49 4.51 6.83
N VAL A 39 3.34 3.18 6.88
CA VAL A 39 2.06 2.56 7.19
C VAL A 39 2.05 2.26 8.68
N VAL A 40 1.14 2.91 9.41
CA VAL A 40 0.92 2.66 10.82
C VAL A 40 -0.01 1.45 10.96
N VAL A 41 0.46 0.41 11.63
CA VAL A 41 -0.25 -0.86 11.82
C VAL A 41 -0.46 -1.09 13.30
N ASP A 42 -1.71 -1.29 13.74
CA ASP A 42 -2.01 -1.67 15.11
C ASP A 42 -1.68 -3.15 15.36
N ALA A 43 -0.70 -3.39 16.23
CA ALA A 43 -0.22 -4.70 16.64
C ALA A 43 -1.29 -5.53 17.34
N SER A 44 -2.21 -4.91 18.08
CA SER A 44 -3.30 -5.60 18.78
C SER A 44 -4.36 -6.14 17.81
N ASN A 45 -4.41 -5.60 16.58
CA ASN A 45 -5.29 -6.04 15.50
C ASN A 45 -4.52 -6.24 14.19
N LEU A 46 -3.42 -7.00 14.29
CA LEU A 46 -2.44 -7.14 13.22
C LEU A 46 -3.06 -7.65 11.91
N GLN A 47 -3.87 -8.73 11.97
CA GLN A 47 -4.46 -9.35 10.77
C GLN A 47 -5.27 -8.35 9.93
N ARG A 48 -6.09 -7.51 10.59
CA ARG A 48 -6.91 -6.52 9.90
C ARG A 48 -6.06 -5.43 9.25
N ASN A 49 -5.03 -4.97 9.95
CA ASN A 49 -4.16 -3.90 9.46
C ASN A 49 -3.22 -4.38 8.33
N LEU A 50 -2.79 -5.65 8.36
CA LEU A 50 -1.97 -6.23 7.31
C LEU A 50 -2.69 -6.30 5.96
N TYR A 51 -4.03 -6.32 5.94
CA TYR A 51 -4.79 -6.23 4.69
C TYR A 51 -4.47 -4.93 3.92
N TYR A 52 -4.48 -3.79 4.58
CA TYR A 52 -4.10 -2.52 3.95
C TYR A 52 -2.59 -2.43 3.70
N ALA A 53 -1.76 -2.85 4.66
CA ALA A 53 -0.31 -2.75 4.55
C ALA A 53 0.24 -3.53 3.35
N THR A 54 -0.30 -4.73 3.08
CA THR A 54 0.10 -5.55 1.93
C THR A 54 -0.23 -4.86 0.61
N GLN A 55 -1.41 -4.26 0.47
CA GLN A 55 -1.80 -3.50 -0.72
C GLN A 55 -0.84 -2.32 -0.98
N VAL A 56 -0.49 -1.55 0.07
CA VAL A 56 0.46 -0.43 -0.06
C VAL A 56 1.85 -0.90 -0.45
N VAL A 57 2.31 -2.04 0.08
CA VAL A 57 3.59 -2.65 -0.31
C VAL A 57 3.56 -3.12 -1.77
N GLU A 58 2.45 -3.69 -2.23
CA GLU A 58 2.27 -4.16 -3.61
C GLU A 58 2.33 -3.03 -4.64
N LEU A 59 2.00 -1.78 -4.26
CA LEU A 59 2.20 -0.60 -5.12
C LEU A 59 3.68 -0.33 -5.47
N GLY A 60 4.63 -0.94 -4.74
CA GLY A 60 6.06 -0.80 -5.02
C GLY A 60 6.68 0.51 -4.54
N HIS A 61 6.06 1.20 -3.59
CA HIS A 61 6.63 2.36 -2.93
C HIS A 61 7.72 1.96 -1.91
N ARG A 62 8.55 2.92 -1.50
CA ARG A 62 9.42 2.70 -0.33
C ARG A 62 8.53 2.73 0.91
N THR A 63 8.35 1.59 1.57
CA THR A 63 7.38 1.47 2.65
C THR A 63 8.06 1.05 3.96
N ILE A 64 7.78 1.79 5.03
CA ILE A 64 8.14 1.44 6.40
C ILE A 64 6.85 1.12 7.16
N ILE A 65 6.83 0.02 7.90
CA ILE A 65 5.72 -0.32 8.78
C ILE A 65 6.04 0.15 10.20
N ALA A 66 5.23 1.06 10.73
CA ALA A 66 5.25 1.42 12.14
C ALA A 66 4.25 0.53 12.87
N LEU A 67 4.75 -0.54 13.50
CA LEU A 67 3.96 -1.50 14.25
C LEU A 67 3.62 -0.91 15.62
N ASN A 68 2.50 -0.21 15.71
CA ASN A 68 2.04 0.54 16.88
C ASN A 68 1.27 -0.35 17.87
N MET A 69 1.12 0.12 19.11
CA MET A 69 0.35 -0.56 20.17
C MET A 69 0.89 -1.94 20.55
N VAL A 70 2.22 -2.13 20.46
CA VAL A 70 2.89 -3.39 20.82
C VAL A 70 2.73 -3.74 22.31
N ASP A 71 2.62 -2.73 23.18
CA ASP A 71 2.30 -2.89 24.60
C ASP A 71 0.90 -3.47 24.83
N VAL A 72 -0.08 -3.02 24.04
CA VAL A 72 -1.45 -3.55 24.10
C VAL A 72 -1.48 -4.99 23.58
N ALA A 73 -0.75 -5.30 22.50
CA ALA A 73 -0.63 -6.66 21.99
C ALA A 73 -0.01 -7.61 23.04
N GLU A 74 1.08 -7.20 23.69
CA GLU A 74 1.74 -7.95 24.77
C GLU A 74 0.79 -8.20 25.95
N ASN A 75 0.06 -7.17 26.38
CA ASN A 75 -0.94 -7.28 27.46
C ASN A 75 -2.09 -8.23 27.10
N ASN A 76 -2.42 -8.36 25.82
CA ASN A 76 -3.40 -9.32 25.32
C ASN A 76 -2.83 -10.74 25.13
N GLY A 77 -1.55 -10.97 25.49
CA GLY A 77 -0.88 -12.26 25.37
C GLY A 77 -0.36 -12.56 23.96
N HIS A 78 -0.20 -11.53 23.12
CA HIS A 78 0.37 -11.66 21.77
C HIS A 78 1.80 -11.15 21.73
N GLU A 79 2.71 -11.99 21.26
CA GLU A 79 4.09 -11.62 20.96
C GLU A 79 4.26 -11.59 19.43
N ILE A 80 4.71 -10.44 18.90
CA ILE A 80 4.86 -10.24 17.45
C ILE A 80 6.33 -10.08 17.13
N ASP A 81 6.83 -11.02 16.32
CA ASP A 81 8.19 -10.96 15.78
C ASP A 81 8.25 -9.94 14.63
N ALA A 82 8.68 -8.71 14.95
CA ALA A 82 8.82 -7.63 13.99
C ALA A 82 9.87 -7.93 12.90
N ALA A 83 10.94 -8.67 13.22
CA ALA A 83 11.98 -9.02 12.26
C ALA A 83 11.45 -10.00 11.21
N LYS A 84 10.75 -11.06 11.67
CA LYS A 84 10.09 -12.01 10.77
C LYS A 84 9.00 -11.33 9.94
N LEU A 85 8.24 -10.40 10.51
CA LEU A 85 7.25 -9.63 9.77
C LEU A 85 7.91 -8.76 8.69
N ALA A 86 9.06 -8.15 8.98
CA ALA A 86 9.83 -7.39 8.01
C ALA A 86 10.30 -8.26 6.83
N ASP A 87 10.79 -9.47 7.11
CA ASP A 87 11.21 -10.42 6.07
C ASP A 87 10.06 -10.86 5.16
N ILE A 88 8.87 -11.08 5.73
CA ILE A 88 7.66 -11.45 5.00
C ILE A 88 7.19 -10.28 4.12
N LEU A 89 7.06 -9.08 4.71
CA LEU A 89 6.57 -7.89 4.02
C LEU A 89 7.60 -7.29 3.05
N GLY A 90 8.88 -7.64 3.18
CA GLY A 90 9.94 -7.15 2.31
C GLY A 90 10.35 -5.70 2.55
N GLY A 91 10.09 -5.18 3.75
CA GLY A 91 10.41 -3.82 4.16
C GLY A 91 10.58 -3.70 5.68
N PRO A 92 11.17 -2.61 6.17
CA PRO A 92 11.43 -2.42 7.60
C PRO A 92 10.12 -2.33 8.40
N VAL A 93 10.08 -3.07 9.51
CA VAL A 93 9.00 -3.03 10.51
C VAL A 93 9.60 -2.60 11.83
N LEU A 94 9.08 -1.51 12.42
CA LEU A 94 9.56 -0.97 13.69
C LEU A 94 8.45 -0.99 14.73
N PRO A 95 8.66 -1.65 15.89
CA PRO A 95 7.71 -1.60 16.99
C PRO A 95 7.69 -0.20 17.62
N VAL A 96 6.50 0.36 17.81
CA VAL A 96 6.30 1.68 18.41
C VAL A 96 5.16 1.67 19.42
N VAL A 97 5.23 2.56 20.40
CA VAL A 97 4.09 2.92 21.26
C VAL A 97 3.91 4.42 21.16
N ALA A 98 3.10 4.85 20.19
CA ALA A 98 2.95 6.26 19.83
C ALA A 98 2.51 7.14 21.01
N SER A 99 1.69 6.60 21.92
CA SER A 99 1.20 7.30 23.12
C SER A 99 2.31 7.67 24.11
N THR A 100 3.37 6.87 24.21
CA THR A 100 4.52 7.11 25.09
C THR A 100 5.75 7.64 24.35
N GLY A 101 5.68 7.70 23.01
CA GLY A 101 6.80 8.07 22.14
C GLY A 101 7.88 6.99 21.98
N ARG A 102 7.70 5.80 22.58
CA ARG A 102 8.65 4.68 22.45
C ARG A 102 8.75 4.24 20.98
N GLY A 103 9.97 4.09 20.46
CA GLY A 103 10.22 3.66 19.08
C GLY A 103 10.13 4.76 18.02
N VAL A 104 9.65 5.96 18.38
CA VAL A 104 9.51 7.09 17.45
C VAL A 104 10.86 7.68 17.01
N PRO A 105 11.87 7.82 17.89
CA PRO A 105 13.22 8.22 17.47
C PRO A 105 13.81 7.26 16.42
N GLU A 106 13.70 5.96 16.65
CA GLU A 106 14.20 4.90 15.77
C GLU A 106 13.46 4.89 14.43
N LEU A 107 12.15 5.12 14.45
CA LEU A 107 11.34 5.31 13.23
C LEU A 107 11.82 6.52 12.43
N ARG A 108 12.11 7.64 13.09
CA ARG A 108 12.64 8.85 12.43
C ARG A 108 14.00 8.59 11.78
N GLU A 109 14.90 7.95 12.51
CA GLU A 109 16.23 7.57 11.98
C GLU A 109 16.09 6.65 10.77
N ARG A 110 15.19 5.66 10.84
CA ARG A 110 14.92 4.76 9.71
C ARG A 110 14.35 5.51 8.50
N ILE A 111 13.44 6.46 8.69
CA ILE A 111 12.90 7.29 7.60
C ILE A 111 14.03 8.04 6.90
N ILE A 112 14.90 8.71 7.66
CA ILE A 112 16.04 9.45 7.11
C ILE A 112 16.98 8.50 6.35
N ALA A 113 17.34 7.36 6.95
CA ALA A 113 18.21 6.38 6.32
C ALA A 113 17.62 5.82 5.01
N THR A 114 16.31 5.60 4.96
CA THR A 114 15.62 5.06 3.76
C THR A 114 15.51 6.11 2.65
N LEU A 115 15.39 7.39 2.99
CA LEU A 115 15.38 8.49 2.02
C LEU A 115 16.78 8.79 1.49
N SER A 116 17.81 8.75 2.35
CA SER A 116 19.20 8.97 1.94
C SER A 116 19.86 7.76 1.29
N GLY A 117 19.35 6.56 1.55
CA GLY A 117 19.87 5.31 0.99
C GLY A 117 19.37 5.03 -0.41
N ASP A 118 20.18 4.28 -1.16
CA ASP A 118 19.80 3.74 -2.47
C ASP A 118 19.10 2.37 -2.35
N GLU A 119 18.52 2.09 -1.17
CA GLU A 119 17.89 0.82 -0.85
C GLU A 119 16.61 0.68 -1.69
N LYS A 120 16.71 -0.11 -2.76
CA LYS A 120 15.59 -0.38 -3.65
C LYS A 120 14.63 -1.31 -2.92
N THR A 121 13.40 -0.86 -2.71
CA THR A 121 12.34 -1.75 -2.24
C THR A 121 12.15 -2.88 -3.25
N LYS A 122 12.20 -4.11 -2.76
CA LYS A 122 11.87 -5.28 -3.58
C LYS A 122 10.35 -5.35 -3.67
N PRO A 123 9.75 -5.15 -4.85
CA PRO A 123 8.31 -5.29 -4.97
C PRO A 123 7.91 -6.70 -4.54
N ARG A 124 6.93 -6.77 -3.64
CA ARG A 124 6.34 -8.04 -3.18
C ARG A 124 4.99 -8.18 -3.85
N GLN A 125 4.65 -9.42 -4.17
CA GLN A 125 3.31 -9.83 -4.54
C GLN A 125 2.93 -10.97 -3.59
N PHE A 126 1.89 -10.78 -2.80
CA PHE A 126 1.53 -11.74 -1.75
C PHE A 126 0.57 -12.82 -2.27
N CYS A 127 -0.26 -12.47 -3.25
CA CYS A 127 -1.24 -13.36 -3.84
C CYS A 127 -0.73 -14.06 -5.11
N GLN A 128 -0.94 -15.38 -5.19
CA GLN A 128 -0.77 -16.13 -6.43
C GLN A 128 -2.13 -16.36 -7.07
N PHE A 129 -2.24 -16.00 -8.35
CA PHE A 129 -3.48 -16.13 -9.11
C PHE A 129 -3.40 -17.25 -10.16
N PRO A 130 -4.54 -17.89 -10.49
CA PRO A 130 -4.62 -18.84 -11.60
C PRO A 130 -4.13 -18.24 -12.92
N GLY A 131 -3.58 -19.09 -13.80
CA GLY A 131 -3.03 -18.67 -15.09
C GLY A 131 -3.94 -17.76 -15.92
N PRO A 132 -5.22 -18.12 -16.14
CA PRO A 132 -6.15 -17.27 -16.90
C PRO A 132 -6.34 -15.88 -16.30
N PHE A 133 -6.54 -15.79 -14.98
CA PHE A 133 -6.69 -14.50 -14.30
C PHE A 133 -5.42 -13.65 -14.41
N ARG A 134 -4.24 -14.27 -14.24
CA ARG A 134 -2.96 -13.57 -14.36
C ARG A 134 -2.76 -12.99 -15.75
N ILE A 135 -3.18 -13.68 -16.81
CA ILE A 135 -3.09 -13.20 -18.19
C ILE A 135 -3.91 -11.91 -18.35
N GLU A 136 -5.17 -11.91 -17.90
CA GLU A 136 -6.02 -10.71 -18.01
C GLU A 136 -5.53 -9.56 -17.14
N ALA A 137 -5.11 -9.84 -15.90
CA ALA A 137 -4.49 -8.82 -15.03
C ALA A 137 -3.23 -8.21 -15.65
N THR A 138 -2.41 -9.02 -16.34
CA THR A 138 -1.19 -8.55 -17.01
C THR A 138 -1.52 -7.63 -18.19
N LYS A 139 -2.52 -7.99 -19.01
CA LYS A 139 -2.98 -7.14 -20.12
C LYS A 139 -3.51 -5.79 -19.63
N LEU A 140 -4.33 -5.80 -18.57
CA LEU A 140 -4.84 -4.58 -17.98
C LEU A 140 -3.71 -3.73 -17.41
N ALA A 141 -2.74 -4.34 -16.73
CA ALA A 141 -1.56 -3.66 -16.23
C ALA A 141 -0.68 -3.08 -17.36
N ASP A 142 -0.59 -3.74 -18.52
CA ASP A 142 0.14 -3.20 -19.69
C ASP A 142 -0.56 -1.94 -20.21
N LEU A 143 -1.89 -2.00 -20.34
CA LEU A 143 -2.70 -0.86 -20.77
C LEU A 143 -2.60 0.33 -19.81
N LEU A 144 -2.61 0.07 -18.49
CA LEU A 144 -2.45 1.08 -17.45
C LEU A 144 -1.07 1.74 -17.52
N ALA A 145 -0.01 0.94 -17.62
CA ALA A 145 1.36 1.43 -17.74
C ALA A 145 1.56 2.30 -19.00
N GLU A 146 0.96 1.92 -20.12
CA GLU A 146 1.00 2.70 -21.35
C GLU A 146 0.20 4.01 -21.25
N THR A 147 -0.98 3.96 -20.64
CA THR A 147 -1.91 5.09 -20.57
C THR A 147 -1.45 6.17 -19.58
N PHE A 148 -1.00 5.74 -18.39
CA PHE A 148 -0.64 6.65 -17.29
C PHE A 148 0.88 6.84 -17.15
N HIS A 149 1.68 6.16 -17.98
CA HIS A 149 3.15 6.19 -17.92
C HIS A 149 3.72 5.83 -16.54
N GLU A 150 3.00 4.98 -15.80
CA GLU A 150 3.37 4.60 -14.44
C GLU A 150 4.33 3.40 -14.41
N ARG A 151 4.91 3.15 -13.24
CA ARG A 151 5.81 2.01 -13.03
C ARG A 151 5.04 0.70 -13.18
N ARG A 152 5.65 -0.30 -13.82
CA ARG A 152 5.04 -1.62 -14.03
C ARG A 152 4.45 -2.27 -12.77
N VAL A 153 5.14 -2.11 -11.63
CA VAL A 153 4.70 -2.66 -10.33
C VAL A 153 3.39 -2.00 -9.90
N GLN A 154 3.33 -0.68 -9.99
CA GLN A 154 2.14 0.10 -9.64
C GLN A 154 0.95 -0.26 -10.54
N ALA A 155 1.17 -0.32 -11.85
CA ALA A 155 0.14 -0.74 -12.81
C ALA A 155 -0.39 -2.15 -12.55
N THR A 156 0.48 -3.06 -12.11
CA THR A 156 0.08 -4.43 -11.76
C THR A 156 -0.79 -4.44 -10.51
N ALA A 157 -0.41 -3.72 -9.47
CA ALA A 157 -1.20 -3.61 -8.25
C ALA A 157 -2.55 -2.90 -8.50
N GLU A 158 -2.56 -1.86 -9.33
CA GLU A 158 -3.78 -1.16 -9.73
C GLU A 158 -4.72 -2.06 -10.57
N ALA A 159 -4.19 -2.83 -11.52
CA ALA A 159 -4.97 -3.80 -12.27
C ALA A 159 -5.65 -4.83 -11.35
N LEU A 160 -4.90 -5.36 -10.36
CA LEU A 160 -5.46 -6.28 -9.37
C LEU A 160 -6.54 -5.61 -8.52
N LEU A 161 -6.32 -4.36 -8.09
CA LEU A 161 -7.32 -3.59 -7.35
C LEU A 161 -8.62 -3.44 -8.15
N ILE A 162 -8.51 -3.06 -9.43
CA ILE A 162 -9.66 -2.89 -10.34
C ILE A 162 -10.41 -4.20 -10.52
N LEU A 163 -9.70 -5.29 -10.83
CA LEU A 163 -10.31 -6.60 -11.06
C LEU A 163 -10.90 -7.22 -9.80
N SER A 164 -10.39 -6.85 -8.62
CA SER A 164 -10.89 -7.37 -7.35
C SER A 164 -12.14 -6.66 -6.84
N ASN A 165 -12.47 -5.47 -7.37
CA ASN A 165 -13.57 -4.66 -6.87
C ASN A 165 -14.24 -3.81 -7.96
N GLU A 166 -15.48 -4.14 -8.29
CA GLU A 166 -16.32 -3.38 -9.24
C GLU A 166 -16.46 -1.89 -8.88
N ARG A 167 -16.41 -1.54 -7.59
CA ARG A 167 -16.48 -0.15 -7.12
C ARG A 167 -15.19 0.64 -7.35
N ALA A 168 -14.05 -0.03 -7.58
CA ALA A 168 -12.79 0.65 -7.86
C ALA A 168 -12.87 1.45 -9.16
N LEU A 169 -13.56 0.92 -10.19
CA LEU A 169 -13.88 1.68 -11.41
C LEU A 169 -14.91 2.77 -11.15
N ALA A 170 -16.01 2.44 -10.46
CA ALA A 170 -17.12 3.37 -10.25
C ALA A 170 -16.72 4.62 -9.46
N SER A 171 -15.87 4.48 -8.44
CA SER A 171 -15.33 5.58 -7.63
C SER A 171 -14.39 6.52 -8.42
N SER A 172 -13.87 6.07 -9.57
CA SER A 172 -12.91 6.79 -10.40
C SER A 172 -13.32 6.83 -11.87
N GLY A 173 -14.62 6.81 -12.17
CA GLY A 173 -15.12 6.68 -13.55
C GLY A 173 -14.62 7.76 -14.51
N ALA A 174 -14.31 8.96 -14.01
CA ALA A 174 -13.74 10.05 -14.81
C ALA A 174 -12.22 9.93 -15.04
N HIS A 175 -11.52 9.12 -14.24
CA HIS A 175 -10.07 8.92 -14.34
C HIS A 175 -9.70 7.88 -15.41
N TYR A 176 -10.48 6.80 -15.51
CA TYR A 176 -10.18 5.72 -16.46
C TYR A 176 -10.80 5.96 -17.83
N PRO A 177 -10.00 6.04 -18.91
CA PRO A 177 -10.53 6.16 -20.27
C PRO A 177 -11.31 4.90 -20.71
N VAL A 178 -12.12 5.07 -21.77
CA VAL A 178 -13.10 4.06 -22.26
C VAL A 178 -12.44 2.73 -22.63
N ASN A 179 -11.21 2.75 -23.15
CA ASN A 179 -10.44 1.54 -23.45
C ASN A 179 -10.17 0.70 -22.20
N ILE A 180 -9.85 1.32 -21.06
CA ILE A 180 -9.62 0.64 -19.78
C ILE A 180 -10.95 0.11 -19.22
N GLN A 181 -12.01 0.91 -19.27
CA GLN A 181 -13.34 0.47 -18.83
C GLN A 181 -13.83 -0.73 -19.64
N GLY A 182 -13.62 -0.71 -20.96
CA GLY A 182 -13.95 -1.82 -21.85
C GLY A 182 -13.12 -3.07 -21.58
N ALA A 183 -11.84 -2.94 -21.25
CA ALA A 183 -10.96 -4.06 -20.92
C ALA A 183 -11.37 -4.80 -19.64
N VAL A 184 -11.97 -4.10 -18.67
CA VAL A 184 -12.43 -4.70 -17.41
C VAL A 184 -13.81 -5.35 -17.56
N ALA A 185 -14.64 -4.86 -18.48
CA ALA A 185 -15.98 -5.38 -18.72
C ALA A 185 -16.02 -6.61 -19.66
N ALA A 186 -14.89 -6.95 -20.31
CA ALA A 186 -14.75 -8.05 -21.27
C ALA A 186 -14.48 -9.39 -20.59
#